data_AF-A0A350IGI8-F1
#
_entry.id   AF-A0A350IGI8-F1
#
_cell.length_a   1.000
_cell.length_b   1.000
_cell.length_c   1.000
_cell.angle_alpha   90.00
_cell.angle_beta   90.00
_cell.angle_gamma   90.00
#
_symmetry.space_group_name_H-M   'P 1'
#
loop_
_entity.id
_entity.type
_entity.pdbx_description
1 polymer ?
#
loop_
_entity_poly.entity_id
_entity_poly.type
_entity_poly.pdbx_seq_one_letter_code
_entity_poly.pdbx_strand_id
1 'polypeptide(L)' 'MKELLFLGSLGGGELILIALVILLLFGGKKIPELMKGLGKGVKSFKDGMNEIEKDIKDVNNNTEDKN' A
#
# COMPACT_ATOMS: atom_id res chain seq x y z
N MET A 1 16.58 -32.88 -8.98
CA MET A 1 16.31 -31.82 -9.99
C MET A 1 14.84 -31.35 -10.04
N LYS A 2 13.88 -32.01 -9.38
CA LYS A 2 12.50 -31.50 -9.24
C LYS A 2 12.36 -30.38 -8.19
N GLU A 3 13.19 -30.42 -7.14
CA GLU A 3 13.25 -29.39 -6.07
C GLU A 3 13.58 -27.98 -6.58
N LEU A 4 14.29 -27.85 -7.70
CA LEU A 4 14.65 -26.55 -8.30
C LEU A 4 13.56 -26.00 -9.24
N LEU A 5 12.68 -26.86 -9.78
CA LEU A 5 11.54 -26.44 -10.58
C LEU A 5 10.47 -25.71 -9.73
N PHE A 6 10.41 -26.03 -8.43
CA PHE A 6 9.54 -25.38 -7.44
C PHE A 6 9.95 -23.93 -7.13
N LEU A 7 11.23 -23.57 -7.31
CA LEU A 7 11.71 -22.19 -7.11
C LEU A 7 11.64 -21.33 -8.39
N GLY A 8 11.64 -21.95 -9.57
CA GLY A 8 11.73 -21.24 -10.86
C GLY A 8 10.39 -20.97 -11.55
N SER A 9 9.34 -21.69 -11.19
CA SER A 9 7.98 -21.49 -11.69
C SER A 9 7.08 -21.22 -10.49
N LEU A 10 6.91 -19.95 -10.10
CA LEU A 10 5.86 -19.54 -9.16
C LEU A 10 4.49 -19.85 -9.77
N GLY A 11 4.07 -21.11 -9.71
CA GLY A 11 2.74 -21.54 -10.09
C GLY A 11 1.73 -21.15 -9.02
N GLY A 12 0.44 -21.22 -9.37
CA GLY A 12 -0.65 -20.92 -8.43
C GLY A 12 -0.64 -21.81 -7.18
N GLY A 13 -0.06 -23.00 -7.26
CA GLY A 13 0.09 -23.93 -6.13
C GLY A 13 1.08 -23.45 -5.07
N GLU A 14 2.27 -22.99 -5.47
CA GLU A 14 3.27 -22.47 -4.52
C GLU A 14 2.78 -21.22 -3.79
N LEU A 15 2.11 -20.31 -4.51
CA LEU A 15 1.55 -19.10 -3.90
C LEU A 15 0.49 -19.42 -2.84
N ILE A 16 -0.36 -20.43 -3.08
CA ILE A 16 -1.34 -20.89 -2.08
C ILE A 16 -0.65 -21.42 -0.84
N LEU A 17 0.47 -22.16 -0.99
CA LEU A 17 1.18 -22.77 0.12
C LEU A 17 1.89 -21.71 0.96
N ILE A 18 2.53 -20.72 0.32
CA ILE A 18 3.14 -19.56 1.00
C ILE A 18 2.07 -18.76 1.73
N ALA A 19 0.93 -18.48 1.08
CA ALA A 19 -0.18 -17.77 1.69
C ALA A 19 -0.71 -18.53 2.93
N LEU A 20 -0.79 -19.86 2.86
CA LEU A 20 -1.20 -20.71 3.99
C LEU A 20 -0.21 -20.63 5.16
N VAL A 21 1.10 -20.65 4.90
CA VAL A 21 2.12 -20.50 5.95
C VAL A 21 2.03 -19.13 6.61
N ILE A 22 1.93 -18.06 5.82
CA ILE A 22 1.74 -16.70 6.34
C ILE A 22 0.43 -16.62 7.16
N LEU A 23 -0.64 -17.26 6.68
CA LEU A 23 -1.93 -17.31 7.37
C LEU A 23 -1.84 -18.05 8.71
N LEU A 24 -1.04 -19.12 8.82
CA LEU A 24 -0.82 -19.84 10.08
C LEU A 24 0.03 -19.03 11.07
N LEU A 25 1.07 -18.34 10.59
CA LEU A 25 1.96 -17.54 11.44
C LEU A 25 1.30 -16.26 11.96
N PHE A 26 0.61 -15.53 11.08
CA PHE A 26 0.01 -14.25 11.41
C PHE A 26 -1.49 -14.35 11.75
N GLY A 27 -2.16 -15.43 11.34
CA GLY A 27 -3.61 -15.58 11.48
C GLY A 27 -4.40 -14.80 10.42
N GLY A 28 -5.60 -15.30 10.08
CA GLY A 28 -6.45 -14.67 9.05
C GLY A 28 -6.99 -13.28 9.36
N LYS A 29 -6.88 -12.84 10.61
CA LYS A 29 -7.36 -11.52 11.04
C LYS A 29 -6.28 -10.43 10.94
N LYS A 30 -4.99 -10.77 11.09
CA LYS A 30 -3.92 -9.76 11.12
C LYS A 30 -3.63 -9.16 9.75
N ILE A 31 -3.68 -9.95 8.67
CA ILE A 31 -3.43 -9.43 7.32
C ILE A 31 -4.45 -8.35 6.93
N PRO A 32 -5.78 -8.57 7.05
CA PRO A 32 -6.78 -7.52 6.77
C PRO A 32 -6.68 -6.31 7.71
N GLU A 33 -6.33 -6.53 8.98
CA GLU A 33 -6.18 -5.46 9.97
C GLU A 33 -4.99 -4.55 9.64
N LEU A 34 -3.85 -5.13 9.28
CA LEU A 34 -2.67 -4.40 8.80
C LEU A 34 -2.96 -3.65 7.49
N MET A 35 -3.64 -4.28 6.53
CA MET A 35 -4.06 -3.62 5.29
C MET A 35 -4.99 -2.44 5.54
N LYS A 36 -5.95 -2.58 6.46
CA LYS A 36 -6.84 -1.46 6.86
C LYS A 36 -6.07 -0.33 7.52
N GLY A 37 -5.13 -0.64 8.40
CA GLY A 37 -4.26 0.35 9.05
C GLY A 37 -3.41 1.11 8.04
N LEU A 38 -2.71 0.38 7.17
CA LEU A 38 -1.86 0.94 6.13
C LEU A 38 -2.68 1.76 5.11
N GLY A 39 -3.85 1.26 4.70
CA GLY A 39 -4.76 1.96 3.79
C GLY A 39 -5.28 3.28 4.37
N LYS A 40 -5.62 3.31 5.67
CA LYS A 40 -5.98 4.56 6.35
C LYS A 40 -4.79 5.53 6.40
N GLY A 41 -3.59 5.04 6.74
CA GLY A 41 -2.38 5.86 6.79
C GLY A 41 -2.04 6.48 5.43
N VAL A 42 -2.05 5.69 4.36
CA VAL A 42 -1.82 6.17 2.99
C VAL A 42 -2.88 7.18 2.57
N LYS A 43 -4.16 6.95 2.91
CA LYS A 43 -5.24 7.90 2.62
C LYS A 43 -5.02 9.24 3.33
N SER A 44 -4.78 9.21 4.65
CA SER A 44 -4.52 10.44 5.42
C SER A 44 -3.28 11.18 4.94
N PHE A 45 -2.23 10.46 4.56
CA PHE A 45 -1.03 11.05 3.99
C PHE A 45 -1.32 11.77 2.66
N LYS A 46 -2.08 11.12 1.77
CA LYS A 46 -2.47 11.72 0.49
C LYS A 46 -3.41 12.91 0.66
N ASP A 47 -4.38 12.81 1.57
CA ASP A 47 -5.31 13.90 1.87
C ASP A 47 -4.53 15.14 2.37
N GLY A 48 -3.57 14.95 3.30
CA GLY A 48 -2.72 16.03 3.79
C GLY A 48 -1.80 16.64 2.71
N MET A 49 -1.23 15.83 1.82
CA MET A 49 -0.43 16.36 0.70
C MET A 49 -1.26 17.23 -0.25
N ASN A 50 -2.49 16.81 -0.57
CA ASN A 50 -3.37 17.57 -1.47
C ASN A 50 -3.80 18.91 -0.86
N GLU A 51 -3.98 18.98 0.46
CA GLU A 51 -4.31 20.22 1.17
C GLU A 51 -3.14 21.20 1.13
N ILE A 52 -1.92 20.72 1.39
CA ILE A 52 -0.70 21.52 1.25
C ILE A 52 -0.53 22.04 -0.19
N GLU A 53 -0.79 21.20 -1.20
CA GLU A 53 -0.69 21.63 -2.61
C GLU A 53 -1.73 22.71 -2.96
N LYS A 54 -2.95 22.61 -2.43
CA LYS A 54 -3.98 23.64 -2.58
C LYS A 54 -3.59 24.94 -1.90
N ASP A 55 -3.13 24.88 -0.65
CA ASP A 55 -2.70 26.06 0.10
C ASP A 55 -1.56 26.80 -0.62
N ILE A 56 -0.57 26.07 -1.15
CA ILE A 56 0.52 26.64 -1.93
C ILE A 56 0.00 27.29 -3.22
N LYS A 57 -0.96 26.66 -3.90
CA LYS A 57 -1.55 27.19 -5.13
C LYS A 57 -2.38 28.44 -4.88
N ASP A 58 -3.17 28.47 -3.81
CA ASP A 58 -4.01 29.60 -3.43
C ASP A 58 -3.17 30.82 -2.99
N VAL A 59 -2.03 30.59 -2.32
CA VAL A 59 -1.06 31.66 -1.98
C VAL A 59 -0.41 32.26 -3.23
N ASN A 60 -0.09 31.44 -4.23
CA ASN A 60 0.55 31.90 -5.45
C ASN A 60 -0.42 32.72 -6.33
N ASN A 61 -1.66 32.24 -6.50
CA ASN A 61 -2.67 32.95 -7.29
C ASN A 61 -3.04 34.32 -6.71
N ASN A 62 -3.03 34.49 -5.38
CA ASN A 62 -3.34 35.78 -4.74
C ASN A 62 -2.22 36.84 -4.88
N THR A 63 -1.02 36.43 -5.31
CA THR A 63 0.13 37.33 -5.47
C THR A 63 0.22 37.89 -6.90
N GLU A 64 -0.35 37.20 -7.89
CA GLU A 64 -0.31 37.64 -9.31
C GLU A 64 -1.41 38.63 -9.69
N ASP A 65 -2.55 38.66 -8.97
CA ASP A 65 -3.67 39.59 -9.26
C ASP A 65 -3.49 41.02 -8.71
N LYS A 66 -2.34 41.34 -8.08
CA LYS A 66 -2.08 42.65 -7.43
C LYS A 66 -0.99 43.52 -8.05
N ASN A 67 -0.44 43.16 -9.21
CA ASN A 67 0.58 43.95 -9.92
C ASN A 67 0.08 44.52 -11.25
#